data_AF-A0A1F6F195-F1
#
_entry.id   AF-A0A1F6F195-F1
#
_cell.length_a   1.000
_cell.length_b   1.000
_cell.length_c   1.000
_cell.angle_alpha   90.00
_cell.angle_beta   90.00
_cell.angle_gamma   90.00
#
_symmetry.space_group_name_H-M   'P 1'
#
loop_
_entity.id
_entity.type
_entity.pdbx_description
1 polymer ?
#
loop_
_entity_poly.entity_id
_entity_poly.type
_entity_poly.pdbx_seq_one_letter_code
_entity_poly.pdbx_strand_id
1 'polypeptide(L)'
;MSALRKDTTTLSDIRSMLRRVEEKIPSTVCRIVPTSFNPKDPTLGALPRPLNWRWESCERALRHFNPKTVMSRIPLFWQIETLLHNACKTVGAPIYINDQENMPVGAAAIRFADVNTVILEADDSFAFSAHLVEKGVSIPPYWVVIHRADGAWETPRTLQSASSVAQEVHLFPGVPILWQCEELMRVMLPQFHLSDEYNWKVESETYITSAREDPLPFTLLRMPFSLRKEKICSCGKDIFAKRV
;
A
#
# COMPACT_ATOMS: atom_id res chain seq x y z
N MET A 1 15.22 -17.85 -39.40
CA MET A 1 13.91 -17.21 -39.55
C MET A 1 12.82 -18.16 -39.06
N SER A 2 12.57 -18.17 -37.75
CA SER A 2 11.47 -18.89 -37.11
C SER A 2 10.32 -17.92 -36.92
N ALA A 3 9.21 -18.14 -37.63
CA ALA A 3 8.00 -17.35 -37.46
C ALA A 3 7.46 -17.55 -36.04
N LEU A 4 7.20 -16.44 -35.33
CA LEU A 4 6.53 -16.40 -34.04
C LEU A 4 5.19 -17.15 -34.13
N ARG A 5 5.10 -18.32 -33.48
CA ARG A 5 3.79 -18.85 -33.08
C ARG A 5 3.37 -18.06 -31.83
N LYS A 6 2.32 -17.25 -31.99
CA LYS A 6 1.54 -16.75 -30.86
C LYS A 6 0.92 -17.95 -30.17
N ASP A 7 1.42 -18.30 -28.99
CA ASP A 7 0.75 -19.25 -28.10
C ASP A 7 -0.60 -18.65 -27.74
N THR A 8 -1.63 -19.08 -28.47
CA THR A 8 -2.99 -18.59 -28.29
C THR A 8 -3.61 -19.48 -27.23
N THR A 9 -3.55 -19.03 -25.98
CA THR A 9 -4.24 -19.69 -24.87
C THR A 9 -5.70 -19.87 -25.25
N THR A 10 -6.11 -21.12 -25.44
CA THR A 10 -7.47 -21.40 -25.87
C THR A 10 -8.43 -21.31 -24.68
N LEU A 11 -9.72 -21.11 -24.94
CA LEU A 11 -10.77 -21.19 -23.91
C LEU A 11 -10.74 -22.52 -23.14
N SER A 12 -10.27 -23.59 -23.79
CA SER A 12 -10.06 -24.89 -23.18
C SER A 12 -8.91 -24.87 -22.16
N ASP A 13 -7.80 -24.21 -22.51
CA ASP A 13 -6.63 -24.09 -21.62
C ASP A 13 -6.97 -23.25 -20.39
N ILE A 14 -7.72 -22.16 -20.58
CA ILE A 14 -8.21 -21.31 -19.49
C ILE A 14 -9.13 -22.10 -18.56
N ARG A 15 -10.09 -22.87 -19.09
CA ARG A 15 -11.01 -23.70 -18.28
C ARG A 15 -10.28 -24.78 -17.50
N SER A 16 -9.25 -25.39 -18.10
CA SER A 16 -8.45 -26.43 -17.44
C SER A 16 -7.60 -25.85 -16.31
N MET A 17 -7.06 -24.65 -16.51
CA MET A 17 -6.39 -23.88 -15.46
C MET A 17 -7.33 -23.51 -14.32
N LEU A 18 -8.53 -22.98 -14.64
CA LEU A 18 -9.53 -22.58 -13.66
C LEU A 18 -10.00 -23.76 -12.79
N ARG A 19 -10.22 -24.94 -13.38
CA ARG A 19 -10.57 -26.16 -12.61
C ARG A 19 -9.47 -26.57 -11.63
N ARG A 20 -8.20 -26.52 -12.05
CA ARG A 20 -7.05 -26.82 -11.17
C ARG A 20 -6.90 -25.81 -10.03
N VAL A 21 -7.33 -24.57 -10.24
CA VAL A 21 -7.37 -23.54 -9.20
C VAL A 21 -8.56 -23.79 -8.27
N GLU A 22 -9.76 -24.07 -8.80
CA GLU A 22 -10.97 -24.42 -8.04
C GLU A 22 -10.76 -25.61 -7.09
N GLU A 23 -10.07 -26.66 -7.53
CA GLU A 23 -9.76 -27.83 -6.69
C GLU A 23 -8.87 -27.48 -5.48
N LYS A 24 -8.13 -26.37 -5.54
CA LYS A 24 -7.27 -25.89 -4.45
C LYS A 24 -7.96 -24.88 -3.53
N ILE A 25 -9.04 -24.23 -3.98
CA ILE A 25 -9.80 -23.23 -3.21
C ILE A 25 -10.28 -23.75 -1.85
N PRO A 26 -10.76 -25.00 -1.68
CA PRO A 26 -11.17 -25.52 -0.37
C PRO A 26 -10.02 -25.62 0.66
N SER A 27 -8.77 -25.70 0.20
CA SER A 27 -7.57 -25.74 1.06
C SER A 27 -6.99 -24.36 1.36
N THR A 28 -7.40 -23.34 0.62
CA THR A 28 -6.95 -21.96 0.80
C THR A 28 -7.97 -21.24 1.67
N VAL A 29 -7.67 -21.07 2.95
CA VAL A 29 -8.50 -20.21 3.79
C VAL A 29 -8.28 -18.77 3.32
N CYS A 30 -9.22 -18.26 2.53
CA CYS A 30 -9.24 -16.88 2.05
C CYS A 30 -10.58 -16.25 2.42
N ARG A 31 -10.53 -15.04 2.97
CA ARG A 31 -11.74 -14.27 3.26
C ARG A 31 -12.15 -13.50 2.00
N ILE A 32 -13.21 -13.94 1.34
CA ILE A 32 -13.94 -13.10 0.38
C ILE A 32 -14.94 -12.28 1.18
N VAL A 33 -14.76 -10.96 1.24
CA VAL A 33 -15.77 -10.05 1.81
C VAL A 33 -16.03 -8.94 0.81
N PRO A 34 -17.27 -8.72 0.36
CA PRO A 34 -17.64 -7.60 -0.48
C PRO A 34 -18.17 -6.44 0.37
N THR A 35 -18.00 -5.22 -0.09
CA THR A 35 -18.90 -4.11 0.32
C THR A 35 -19.38 -3.24 -0.86
N SER A 36 -18.77 -3.31 -2.05
CA SER A 36 -19.26 -2.62 -3.25
C SER A 36 -18.81 -3.25 -4.57
N PHE A 37 -18.95 -4.57 -4.70
CA PHE A 37 -18.53 -5.28 -5.92
C PHE A 37 -19.51 -5.03 -7.08
N ASN A 38 -19.01 -4.46 -8.18
CA ASN A 38 -19.62 -4.68 -9.50
C ASN A 38 -18.93 -5.90 -10.14
N PRO A 39 -19.57 -7.08 -10.19
CA PRO A 39 -19.02 -8.29 -10.80
C PRO A 39 -18.64 -8.17 -12.27
N LYS A 40 -19.02 -7.07 -12.92
CA LYS A 40 -18.76 -6.80 -14.33
C LYS A 40 -17.60 -5.84 -14.57
N ASP A 41 -16.96 -5.32 -13.51
CA ASP A 41 -15.81 -4.43 -13.66
C ASP A 41 -14.54 -5.26 -13.91
N PRO A 42 -13.99 -5.25 -15.14
CA PRO A 42 -12.81 -6.03 -15.48
C PRO A 42 -11.53 -5.53 -14.79
N THR A 43 -11.57 -4.38 -14.10
CA THR A 43 -10.45 -3.82 -13.35
C THR A 43 -10.38 -4.31 -11.90
N LEU A 44 -11.45 -4.93 -11.38
CA LEU A 44 -11.59 -5.33 -9.98
C LEU A 44 -11.46 -6.85 -9.81
N GLY A 45 -10.26 -7.38 -10.02
CA GLY A 45 -9.93 -8.77 -9.69
C GLY A 45 -9.64 -8.96 -8.21
N ALA A 46 -10.34 -9.86 -7.54
CA ALA A 46 -9.99 -10.27 -6.17
C ALA A 46 -8.65 -11.03 -6.18
N LEU A 47 -7.68 -10.57 -5.39
CA LEU A 47 -6.40 -11.25 -5.20
C LEU A 47 -6.46 -12.11 -3.93
N PRO A 48 -6.35 -13.45 -4.03
CA PRO A 48 -6.40 -14.30 -2.85
C PRO A 48 -5.14 -14.07 -2.02
N ARG A 49 -5.30 -13.49 -0.82
CA ARG A 49 -4.23 -13.39 0.18
C ARG A 49 -4.41 -14.40 1.30
N PRO A 50 -3.32 -14.88 1.93
CA PRO A 50 -3.41 -15.76 3.09
C PRO A 50 -4.13 -15.07 4.26
N LEU A 51 -4.86 -15.82 5.10
CA LEU A 51 -5.48 -15.25 6.30
C LEU A 51 -4.48 -14.61 7.28
N ASN A 52 -3.25 -15.12 7.31
CA ASN A 52 -2.19 -14.61 8.16
C ASN A 52 -1.41 -13.46 7.52
N TRP A 53 -1.86 -12.93 6.37
CA TRP A 53 -1.26 -11.75 5.76
C TRP A 53 -1.28 -10.56 6.72
N ARG A 54 -0.18 -9.83 6.78
CA ARG A 54 -0.02 -8.66 7.64
C ARG A 54 0.51 -7.50 6.81
N TRP A 55 0.10 -6.29 7.17
CA TRP A 55 0.70 -5.09 6.62
C TRP A 55 1.86 -4.66 7.51
N GLU A 56 2.98 -5.38 7.38
CA GLU A 56 4.08 -5.27 8.34
C GLU A 56 4.75 -3.89 8.35
N SER A 57 4.84 -3.22 7.20
CA SER A 57 5.40 -1.86 7.11
C SER A 57 4.54 -0.85 7.87
N CYS A 58 3.21 -0.91 7.72
CA CYS A 58 2.28 -0.11 8.49
C CYS A 58 2.42 -0.40 10.00
N GLU A 59 2.49 -1.67 10.41
CA GLU A 59 2.71 -2.02 11.81
C GLU A 59 4.00 -1.41 12.37
N ARG A 60 5.11 -1.47 11.61
CA ARG A 60 6.38 -0.85 12.02
C ARG A 60 6.25 0.66 12.14
N ALA A 61 5.62 1.32 11.18
CA ALA A 61 5.38 2.76 11.22
C ALA A 61 4.53 3.14 12.45
N LEU A 62 3.44 2.42 12.70
CA LEU A 62 2.57 2.68 13.85
C LEU A 62 3.28 2.44 15.19
N ARG A 63 4.15 1.42 15.31
CA ARG A 63 4.96 1.23 16.52
C ARG A 63 5.90 2.41 16.75
N HIS A 64 6.53 2.92 15.69
CA HIS A 64 7.40 4.09 15.76
C HIS A 64 6.63 5.35 16.16
N PHE A 65 5.45 5.56 15.58
CA PHE A 65 4.62 6.74 15.83
C PHE A 65 3.98 6.74 17.22
N ASN A 66 3.74 5.56 17.80
CA ASN A 66 3.00 5.40 19.07
C ASN A 66 1.68 6.21 19.07
N PRO A 67 0.77 5.93 18.12
CA PRO A 67 -0.42 6.75 17.87
C PRO A 67 -1.41 6.71 19.05
N LYS A 68 -2.10 7.83 19.29
CA LYS A 68 -3.24 7.89 20.22
C LYS A 68 -4.52 7.41 19.55
N THR A 69 -4.78 7.92 18.36
CA THR A 69 -5.89 7.52 17.49
C THR A 69 -5.40 7.58 16.05
N VAL A 70 -5.67 6.53 15.29
CA VAL A 70 -5.36 6.43 13.86
C VAL A 70 -6.61 6.77 13.07
N MET A 71 -6.55 7.81 12.24
CA MET A 71 -7.56 8.03 11.22
C MET A 71 -7.17 7.31 9.94
N SER A 72 -8.08 6.54 9.40
CA SER A 72 -7.96 5.97 8.07
C SER A 72 -8.88 6.70 7.11
N ARG A 73 -8.30 7.26 6.05
CA ARG A 73 -9.02 7.82 4.89
C ARG A 73 -8.70 7.03 3.61
N ILE A 74 -8.16 5.82 3.74
CA ILE A 74 -8.13 4.90 2.62
C ILE A 74 -9.56 4.38 2.39
N PRO A 75 -10.00 4.25 1.15
CA PRO A 75 -11.27 3.61 0.90
C PRO A 75 -11.28 2.21 1.51
N LEU A 76 -12.30 1.90 2.31
CA LEU A 76 -12.52 0.56 2.84
C LEU A 76 -13.16 -0.33 1.77
N PHE A 77 -12.38 -0.53 0.72
CA PHE A 77 -12.56 -1.59 -0.25
C PHE A 77 -11.26 -2.40 -0.27
N TRP A 78 -11.32 -3.67 -0.66
CA TRP A 78 -10.14 -4.53 -0.92
C TRP A 78 -9.37 -5.13 0.27
N GLN A 79 -10.04 -5.76 1.25
CA GLN A 79 -9.37 -6.56 2.31
C GLN A 79 -8.42 -5.76 3.23
N ILE A 80 -8.23 -4.46 2.99
CA ILE A 80 -7.34 -3.58 3.76
C ILE A 80 -7.87 -3.38 5.16
N GLU A 81 -9.18 -3.41 5.36
CA GLU A 81 -9.83 -3.15 6.64
C GLU A 81 -9.33 -4.12 7.70
N THR A 82 -9.22 -5.41 7.33
CA THR A 82 -8.71 -6.43 8.25
C THR A 82 -7.23 -6.21 8.55
N LEU A 83 -6.43 -5.84 7.53
CA LEU A 83 -4.99 -5.60 7.69
C LEU A 83 -4.72 -4.38 8.58
N LEU A 84 -5.40 -3.27 8.31
CA LEU A 84 -5.27 -2.06 9.08
C LEU A 84 -5.82 -2.22 10.49
N HIS A 85 -6.97 -2.86 10.66
CA HIS A 85 -7.49 -3.20 11.98
C HIS A 85 -6.47 -4.04 12.78
N ASN A 86 -5.86 -5.04 12.16
CA ASN A 86 -4.84 -5.86 12.83
C ASN A 86 -3.58 -5.06 13.17
N ALA A 87 -3.15 -4.13 12.29
CA ALA A 87 -2.01 -3.27 12.55
C ALA A 87 -2.26 -2.33 13.74
N CYS A 88 -3.42 -1.66 13.75
CA CYS A 88 -3.86 -0.80 14.85
C CYS A 88 -4.02 -1.59 16.16
N LYS A 89 -4.64 -2.78 16.12
CA LYS A 89 -4.79 -3.67 17.27
C LYS A 89 -3.43 -4.08 17.85
N THR A 90 -2.45 -4.37 16.99
CA THR A 90 -1.11 -4.79 17.39
C THR A 90 -0.39 -3.70 18.20
N VAL A 91 -0.67 -2.42 17.92
CA VAL A 91 -0.09 -1.28 18.64
C VAL A 91 -1.01 -0.70 19.72
N GLY A 92 -2.21 -1.27 19.90
CA GLY A 92 -3.18 -0.81 20.89
C GLY A 92 -3.86 0.52 20.57
N ALA A 93 -3.91 0.91 19.28
CA ALA A 93 -4.46 2.19 18.88
C ALA A 93 -5.90 2.07 18.32
N PRO A 94 -6.86 2.90 18.79
CA PRO A 94 -8.17 2.98 18.19
C PRO A 94 -8.09 3.50 16.76
N ILE A 95 -9.00 3.00 15.93
CA ILE A 95 -9.13 3.39 14.53
C ILE A 95 -10.41 4.20 14.31
N TYR A 96 -10.28 5.33 13.63
CA TYR A 96 -11.39 6.15 13.16
C TYR A 96 -11.42 6.12 11.63
N ILE A 97 -12.47 5.56 11.06
CA ILE A 97 -12.67 5.49 9.62
C ILE A 97 -13.35 6.76 9.15
N ASN A 98 -12.73 7.45 8.20
CA ASN A 98 -13.27 8.69 7.66
C ASN A 98 -13.24 8.65 6.13
N ASP A 99 -14.42 8.79 5.53
CA ASP A 99 -14.54 8.89 4.09
C ASP A 99 -13.79 10.14 3.56
N GLN A 100 -13.15 9.99 2.40
CA GLN A 100 -12.38 11.07 1.78
C GLN A 100 -13.26 12.29 1.48
N GLU A 101 -14.51 12.09 1.10
CA GLU A 101 -15.47 13.15 0.80
C GLU A 101 -15.87 13.95 2.06
N ASN A 102 -15.73 13.34 3.25
CA ASN A 102 -16.14 13.93 4.53
C ASN A 102 -14.99 14.69 5.23
N MET A 103 -14.28 15.54 4.49
CA MET A 103 -13.14 16.34 5.00
C MET A 103 -13.47 17.15 6.27
N PRO A 104 -14.62 17.85 6.40
CA PRO A 104 -14.93 18.61 7.61
C PRO A 104 -15.04 17.73 8.86
N VAL A 105 -15.53 16.49 8.72
CA VAL A 105 -15.64 15.54 9.81
C VAL A 105 -14.25 15.03 10.22
N GLY A 106 -13.37 14.77 9.25
CA GLY A 106 -11.97 14.44 9.53
C GLY A 106 -11.25 15.56 10.28
N ALA A 107 -11.40 16.80 9.82
CA ALA A 107 -10.84 17.98 10.47
C ALA A 107 -11.34 18.13 11.93
N ALA A 108 -12.63 17.90 12.17
CA ALA A 108 -13.21 17.89 13.51
C ALA A 108 -12.64 16.76 14.40
N ALA A 109 -12.48 15.55 13.86
CA ALA A 109 -11.90 14.43 14.60
C ALA A 109 -10.44 14.69 15.02
N ILE A 110 -9.63 15.35 14.18
CA ILE A 110 -8.29 15.80 14.55
C ILE A 110 -8.34 16.78 15.73
N ARG A 111 -9.28 17.72 15.70
CA ARG A 111 -9.39 18.75 16.74
C ARG A 111 -9.92 18.22 18.07
N PHE A 112 -10.85 17.27 18.04
CA PHE A 112 -11.67 16.91 19.22
C PHE A 112 -11.56 15.45 19.66
N ALA A 113 -10.98 14.55 18.84
CA ALA A 113 -10.90 13.11 19.12
C ALA A 113 -9.46 12.58 19.16
N ASP A 114 -8.48 13.44 19.43
CA ASP A 114 -7.05 13.11 19.58
C ASP A 114 -6.47 12.30 18.40
N VAL A 115 -7.00 12.49 17.18
CA VAL A 115 -6.37 11.91 15.99
C VAL A 115 -5.02 12.59 15.75
N ASN A 116 -3.95 11.82 15.97
CA ASN A 116 -2.58 12.27 15.78
C ASN A 116 -1.86 11.55 14.63
N THR A 117 -2.50 10.54 14.03
CA THR A 117 -1.95 9.77 12.92
C THR A 117 -2.98 9.61 11.82
N VAL A 118 -2.62 9.89 10.56
CA VAL A 118 -3.52 9.74 9.41
C VAL A 118 -2.92 8.79 8.37
N ILE A 119 -3.72 7.86 7.87
CA ILE A 119 -3.35 6.89 6.82
C ILE A 119 -4.27 7.10 5.62
N LEU A 120 -3.69 7.35 4.45
CA LEU A 120 -4.44 7.74 3.25
C LEU A 120 -3.61 7.60 1.97
N GLU A 121 -4.26 7.77 0.83
CA GLU A 121 -3.61 7.81 -0.48
C GLU A 121 -2.95 9.17 -0.76
N ALA A 122 -1.96 9.18 -1.65
CA ALA A 122 -1.20 10.38 -1.99
C ALA A 122 -2.08 11.55 -2.43
N ASP A 123 -3.05 11.34 -3.32
CA ASP A 123 -3.93 12.41 -3.83
C ASP A 123 -4.78 13.03 -2.71
N ASP A 124 -5.35 12.19 -1.82
CA ASP A 124 -6.08 12.67 -0.64
C ASP A 124 -5.16 13.41 0.33
N SER A 125 -3.85 13.13 0.34
CA SER A 125 -2.91 13.80 1.25
C SER A 125 -2.68 15.24 0.87
N PHE A 126 -2.67 15.55 -0.42
CA PHE A 126 -2.65 16.93 -0.90
C PHE A 126 -3.94 17.66 -0.52
N ALA A 127 -5.09 17.06 -0.80
CA ALA A 127 -6.39 17.68 -0.57
C ALA A 127 -6.68 17.88 0.91
N PHE A 128 -6.52 16.85 1.73
CA PHE A 128 -6.86 16.89 3.15
C PHE A 128 -5.91 17.78 3.95
N SER A 129 -4.60 17.71 3.70
CA SER A 129 -3.64 18.58 4.40
C SER A 129 -3.85 20.06 4.05
N ALA A 130 -4.16 20.39 2.79
CA ALA A 130 -4.54 21.75 2.40
C ALA A 130 -5.82 22.20 3.11
N HIS A 131 -6.83 21.33 3.18
CA HIS A 131 -8.08 21.61 3.90
C HIS A 131 -7.84 21.90 5.39
N LEU A 132 -6.97 21.14 6.07
CA LEU A 132 -6.64 21.38 7.47
C LEU A 132 -6.03 22.79 7.67
N VAL A 133 -5.09 23.18 6.80
CA VAL A 133 -4.50 24.53 6.83
C VAL A 133 -5.56 25.61 6.59
N GLU A 134 -6.42 25.43 5.58
CA GLU A 134 -7.50 26.37 5.27
C GLU A 134 -8.45 26.58 6.46
N LYS A 135 -8.73 25.52 7.23
CA LYS A 135 -9.63 25.56 8.41
C LYS A 135 -8.92 25.86 9.73
N GLY A 136 -7.62 26.19 9.70
CA GLY A 136 -6.83 26.45 10.90
C GLY A 136 -6.79 25.26 11.87
N VAL A 137 -6.77 24.04 11.34
CA VAL A 137 -6.56 22.82 12.12
C VAL A 137 -5.07 22.46 12.03
N SER A 138 -4.47 22.13 13.17
CA SER A 138 -3.08 21.68 13.22
C SER A 138 -2.88 20.41 12.40
N ILE A 139 -1.80 20.35 11.62
CA ILE A 139 -1.39 19.14 10.92
C ILE A 139 -1.03 18.06 11.97
N PRO A 140 -1.66 16.87 11.92
CA PRO A 140 -1.25 15.74 12.75
C PRO A 140 0.24 15.44 12.63
N PRO A 141 0.92 15.04 13.71
CA PRO A 141 2.36 14.81 13.69
C PRO A 141 2.78 13.61 12.84
N TYR A 142 1.89 12.63 12.61
CA TYR A 142 2.24 11.38 11.95
C TYR A 142 1.34 11.08 10.76
N TRP A 143 1.95 10.63 9.65
CA TRP A 143 1.24 10.32 8.42
C TRP A 143 1.77 9.03 7.80
N VAL A 144 0.88 8.23 7.22
CA VAL A 144 1.23 7.17 6.28
C VAL A 144 0.60 7.52 4.94
N VAL A 145 1.43 7.85 3.96
CA VAL A 145 1.02 8.25 2.61
C VAL A 145 1.27 7.11 1.64
N ILE A 146 0.21 6.65 1.01
CA ILE A 146 0.22 5.51 0.10
C ILE A 146 0.20 6.01 -1.35
N HIS A 147 1.29 5.74 -2.05
CA HIS A 147 1.45 6.06 -3.46
C HIS A 147 1.04 4.89 -4.34
N ARG A 148 0.44 5.21 -5.49
CA ARG A 148 0.27 4.24 -6.57
C ARG A 148 1.60 3.96 -7.26
N ALA A 149 1.79 2.73 -7.74
CA ALA A 149 2.98 2.35 -8.49
C ALA A 149 3.24 3.24 -9.72
N ASP A 150 2.19 3.62 -10.46
CA ASP A 150 2.25 4.44 -11.67
C ASP A 150 2.30 5.95 -11.41
N GLY A 151 2.15 6.38 -10.15
CA GLY A 151 2.01 7.78 -9.78
C GLY A 151 3.33 8.56 -9.67
N ALA A 152 3.18 9.86 -9.44
CA ALA A 152 4.23 10.69 -8.88
C ALA A 152 4.37 10.37 -7.38
N TRP A 153 5.60 10.24 -6.90
CA TRP A 153 5.87 9.93 -5.49
C TRP A 153 6.31 11.22 -4.79
N GLU A 154 5.32 12.02 -4.40
CA GLU A 154 5.54 13.36 -3.86
C GLU A 154 4.85 13.52 -2.50
N THR A 155 5.48 14.25 -1.59
CA THR A 155 4.88 14.59 -0.29
C THR A 155 4.39 16.05 -0.33
N PRO A 156 3.13 16.34 0.07
CA PRO A 156 2.64 17.70 0.16
C PRO A 156 3.52 18.57 1.06
N ARG A 157 3.83 19.80 0.62
CA ARG A 157 4.67 20.74 1.41
C ARG A 157 4.05 21.06 2.79
N THR A 158 2.72 21.03 2.89
CA THR A 158 1.97 21.16 4.14
C THR A 158 2.42 20.15 5.21
N LEU A 159 2.83 18.94 4.79
CA LEU A 159 3.30 17.89 5.70
C LEU A 159 4.74 18.09 6.19
N GLN A 160 5.48 19.11 5.72
CA GLN A 160 6.79 19.45 6.29
C GLN A 160 6.71 19.88 7.76
N SER A 161 5.52 20.27 8.22
CA SER A 161 5.24 20.57 9.63
C SER A 161 4.93 19.32 10.48
N ALA A 162 4.74 18.16 9.86
CA ALA A 162 4.58 16.89 10.56
C ALA A 162 5.91 16.45 11.18
N SER A 163 5.84 15.63 12.22
CA SER A 163 7.03 15.04 12.84
C SER A 163 7.61 13.90 12.01
N SER A 164 6.75 13.09 11.38
CA SER A 164 7.19 11.97 10.55
C SER A 164 6.14 11.59 9.51
N VAL A 165 6.59 11.26 8.31
CA VAL A 165 5.73 10.83 7.20
C VAL A 165 6.29 9.53 6.65
N ALA A 166 5.61 8.41 6.93
CA ALA A 166 5.89 7.16 6.25
C ALA A 166 5.30 7.20 4.85
N GLN A 167 6.12 6.91 3.85
CA GLN A 167 5.69 6.77 2.47
C GLN A 167 5.79 5.31 2.06
N GLU A 168 4.76 4.82 1.39
CA GLU A 168 4.71 3.47 0.82
C GLU A 168 4.27 3.54 -0.63
N VAL A 169 4.79 2.65 -1.47
CA VAL A 169 4.27 2.45 -2.84
C VAL A 169 3.60 1.11 -2.88
N HIS A 170 2.36 1.11 -3.35
CA HIS A 170 1.50 -0.06 -3.35
C HIS A 170 1.27 -0.56 -4.78
N LEU A 171 1.25 -1.88 -4.94
CA LEU A 171 0.76 -2.49 -6.17
C LEU A 171 -0.76 -2.30 -6.30
N PHE A 172 -1.44 -2.45 -5.17
CA PHE A 172 -2.81 -2.05 -4.88
C PHE A 172 -2.91 -1.78 -3.38
N PRO A 173 -3.92 -1.02 -2.92
CA PRO A 173 -4.04 -0.65 -1.51
C PRO A 173 -3.92 -1.87 -0.56
N GLY A 174 -3.15 -1.73 0.52
CA GLY A 174 -2.82 -2.81 1.46
C GLY A 174 -1.70 -3.78 1.04
N VAL A 175 -1.16 -3.68 -0.18
CA VAL A 175 -0.03 -4.49 -0.66
C VAL A 175 1.17 -3.62 -1.03
N PRO A 176 2.07 -3.37 -0.06
CA PRO A 176 3.24 -2.54 -0.27
C PRO A 176 4.32 -3.27 -1.05
N ILE A 177 4.80 -2.66 -2.11
CA ILE A 177 5.97 -3.11 -2.88
C ILE A 177 7.22 -2.32 -2.50
N LEU A 178 7.05 -1.06 -2.09
CA LEU A 178 8.13 -0.22 -1.57
C LEU A 178 7.67 0.41 -0.25
N TRP A 179 8.57 0.49 0.72
CA TRP A 179 8.24 0.97 2.06
C TRP A 179 9.42 1.69 2.70
N GLN A 180 9.16 2.50 3.73
CA GLN A 180 10.18 3.25 4.46
C GLN A 180 10.43 2.67 5.85
N CYS A 181 11.69 2.61 6.27
CA CYS A 181 12.04 2.42 7.68
C CYS A 181 11.98 3.75 8.45
N GLU A 182 12.03 3.67 9.78
CA GLU A 182 11.94 4.83 10.69
C GLU A 182 12.87 5.99 10.32
N GLU A 183 14.08 5.68 9.86
CA GLU A 183 15.06 6.68 9.45
C GLU A 183 14.63 7.44 8.19
N LEU A 184 14.03 6.75 7.22
CA LEU A 184 13.57 7.36 5.97
C LEU A 184 12.29 8.19 6.18
N MET A 185 11.43 7.79 7.13
CA MET A 185 10.19 8.51 7.45
C MET A 185 10.45 9.94 7.98
N ARG A 186 11.65 10.20 8.51
CA ARG A 186 12.08 11.52 9.01
C ARG A 186 12.59 12.43 7.90
N VAL A 187 13.10 11.86 6.81
CA VAL A 187 13.71 12.61 5.70
C VAL A 187 12.64 13.13 4.74
N MET A 188 11.45 12.52 4.73
CA MET A 188 10.29 12.90 3.88
C MET A 188 10.61 12.98 2.38
N LEU A 189 11.60 12.20 1.92
CA LEU A 189 11.93 12.03 0.50
C LEU A 189 11.38 10.70 0.00
N PRO A 190 11.04 10.58 -1.31
CA PRO A 190 10.55 9.34 -1.92
C PRO A 190 11.71 8.36 -2.14
N GLN A 191 12.31 7.92 -1.04
CA GLN A 191 13.37 6.93 -0.95
C GLN A 191 12.82 5.72 -0.20
N PHE A 192 13.07 4.52 -0.72
CA PHE A 192 12.38 3.33 -0.25
C PHE A 192 13.31 2.13 -0.12
N HIS A 193 12.90 1.20 0.72
CA HIS A 193 13.33 -0.19 0.67
C HIS A 193 12.41 -0.98 -0.25
N LEU A 194 12.95 -2.03 -0.84
CA LEU A 194 12.16 -3.05 -1.53
C LEU A 194 11.39 -3.87 -0.49
N SER A 195 10.15 -4.26 -0.80
CA SER A 195 9.43 -5.23 0.02
C SER A 195 10.10 -6.60 -0.09
N ASP A 196 10.32 -7.25 1.05
CA ASP A 196 10.97 -8.56 1.16
C ASP A 196 10.06 -9.70 0.64
N GLU A 197 8.78 -9.42 0.42
CA GLU A 197 7.75 -10.37 -0.04
C GLU A 197 7.93 -10.76 -1.52
N TYR A 198 8.72 -9.97 -2.26
CA TYR A 198 8.91 -10.11 -3.70
C TYR A 198 10.37 -10.37 -4.04
N ASN A 199 10.57 -11.18 -5.08
CA ASN A 199 11.86 -11.26 -5.75
C ASN A 199 11.97 -10.12 -6.76
N TRP A 200 12.97 -9.26 -6.58
CA TRP A 200 13.20 -8.08 -7.40
C TRP A 200 14.29 -8.30 -8.44
N LYS A 201 14.03 -7.82 -9.66
CA LYS A 201 15.04 -7.65 -10.70
C LYS A 201 15.11 -6.17 -11.08
N VAL A 202 16.18 -5.49 -10.67
CA VAL A 202 16.37 -4.04 -10.84
C VAL A 202 17.55 -3.80 -11.79
N GLU A 203 17.26 -3.65 -13.09
CA GLU A 203 18.26 -3.38 -14.14
C GLU A 203 17.98 -2.01 -14.81
N SER A 204 17.85 -1.94 -16.14
CA SER A 204 17.29 -0.78 -16.84
C SER A 204 15.78 -0.64 -16.60
N GLU A 205 15.12 -1.77 -16.42
CA GLU A 205 13.71 -1.92 -16.06
C GLU A 205 13.58 -2.61 -14.71
N THR A 206 12.44 -2.41 -14.03
CA THR A 206 12.17 -3.05 -12.73
C THR A 206 11.06 -4.08 -12.87
N TYR A 207 11.33 -5.28 -12.35
CA TYR A 207 10.39 -6.38 -12.33
C TYR A 207 10.28 -6.96 -10.93
N ILE A 208 9.08 -7.45 -10.62
CA ILE A 208 8.80 -8.22 -9.41
C ILE A 208 8.26 -9.60 -9.76
N THR A 209 8.53 -10.56 -8.89
CA THR A 209 8.00 -11.92 -8.94
C THR A 209 7.58 -12.31 -7.54
N SER A 210 6.40 -12.93 -7.38
CA SER A 210 5.98 -13.47 -6.09
C SER A 210 6.97 -14.53 -5.59
N ALA A 211 7.16 -14.62 -4.27
CA ALA A 211 7.94 -15.69 -3.66
C ALA A 211 7.25 -17.05 -3.83
N ARG A 212 8.01 -18.17 -3.82
CA ARG A 212 7.50 -19.53 -4.07
C ARG A 212 6.33 -19.99 -3.18
N GLU A 213 6.13 -19.29 -2.08
CA GLU A 213 5.15 -19.60 -1.03
C GLU A 213 3.97 -18.61 -0.98
N ASP A 214 3.99 -17.55 -1.80
CA ASP A 214 2.91 -16.56 -1.88
C ASP A 214 1.76 -17.09 -2.78
N PRO A 215 0.48 -16.98 -2.37
CA PRO A 215 -0.65 -17.36 -3.22
C PRO A 215 -0.80 -16.51 -4.50
N LEU A 216 -0.06 -15.41 -4.66
CA LEU A 216 -0.03 -14.65 -5.90
C LEU A 216 0.58 -15.49 -7.05
N PRO A 217 -0.04 -15.48 -8.26
CA PRO A 217 0.50 -16.21 -9.40
C PRO A 217 1.96 -15.86 -9.66
N PHE A 218 2.80 -16.87 -9.94
CA PHE A 218 4.19 -16.71 -10.38
C PHE A 218 4.26 -16.02 -11.73
N THR A 219 4.01 -14.71 -11.75
CA THR A 219 4.09 -13.89 -12.96
C THR A 219 5.17 -12.87 -12.74
N LEU A 220 6.14 -12.84 -13.67
CA LEU A 220 7.09 -11.74 -13.77
C LEU A 220 6.32 -10.49 -14.17
N LEU A 221 6.07 -9.61 -13.21
CA LEU A 221 5.36 -8.37 -13.43
C LEU A 221 6.37 -7.26 -13.69
N ARG A 222 6.21 -6.58 -14.82
CA ARG A 222 6.94 -5.35 -15.12
C ARG A 222 6.33 -4.19 -14.35
N MET A 223 7.15 -3.44 -13.62
CA MET A 223 6.70 -2.24 -12.91
C MET A 223 6.62 -1.04 -13.87
N PRO A 224 5.70 -0.09 -13.65
CA PRO A 224 5.57 1.14 -14.46
C PRO A 224 6.64 2.20 -14.10
N PHE A 225 7.72 1.78 -13.45
CA PHE A 225 8.83 2.61 -13.03
C PHE A 225 10.14 1.81 -13.07
N SER A 226 11.25 2.54 -13.08
CA SER A 226 12.58 1.96 -12.87
C SER A 226 13.20 2.52 -11.60
N LEU A 227 13.91 1.68 -10.85
CA LEU A 227 14.60 2.08 -9.63
C LEU A 227 16.11 2.20 -9.84
N ARG A 228 16.73 3.10 -9.08
CA ARG A 228 18.20 3.18 -8.92
C ARG A 228 18.54 2.97 -7.46
N LYS A 229 19.52 2.12 -7.18
CA LYS A 229 20.12 1.99 -5.85
C LYS A 229 20.95 3.23 -5.58
N GLU A 230 20.68 3.91 -4.47
CA GLU A 230 21.39 5.12 -4.06
C GLU A 230 22.52 4.78 -3.08
N LYS A 231 22.18 4.18 -1.94
CA LYS A 231 23.09 3.90 -0.83
C LYS A 231 22.53 2.81 0.08
N ILE A 232 23.29 2.44 1.11
CA ILE A 232 22.84 1.56 2.18
C ILE A 232 22.28 2.42 3.33
N CYS A 233 21.13 2.05 3.85
CA CYS A 233 20.52 2.66 5.03
C CYS A 233 21.22 2.19 6.31
N SER A 234 21.14 2.97 7.39
CA SER A 234 21.59 2.57 8.72
C SER A 234 20.88 1.32 9.25
N CYS A 235 19.68 1.00 8.76
CA CYS A 235 18.98 -0.26 9.06
C CYS A 235 19.57 -1.48 8.32
N GLY A 236 20.63 -1.30 7.52
CA GLY A 236 21.32 -2.36 6.76
C GLY A 236 20.67 -2.68 5.42
N LYS A 237 19.51 -2.10 5.08
CA LYS A 237 18.83 -2.31 3.80
C LYS A 237 19.26 -1.31 2.74
N ASP A 238 19.24 -1.73 1.48
CA ASP A 238 19.47 -0.85 0.33
C ASP A 238 18.36 0.20 0.20
N ILE A 239 18.74 1.42 -0.18
CA ILE A 239 17.84 2.53 -0.49
C ILE A 239 17.73 2.67 -2.00
N PHE A 240 16.49 2.75 -2.48
CA PHE A 240 16.15 2.96 -3.87
C PHE A 240 15.34 4.24 -4.06
N ALA A 241 15.54 4.89 -5.21
CA ALA A 241 14.74 6.01 -5.68
C ALA A 241 14.27 5.76 -7.12
N LYS A 242 13.19 6.43 -7.53
CA LYS A 242 12.71 6.40 -8.92
C LYS A 242 13.77 6.98 -9.84
N ARG A 243 14.07 6.31 -10.96
CA ARG A 243 14.86 6.90 -12.04
C ARG A 243 14.03 7.97 -12.74
N VAL A 244 14.64 9.15 -12.89
CA VAL A 244 14.13 10.26 -13.70
C VAL A 244 14.55 10.05 -15.14
#